data_AF-A0A849YWV7-F1
#
_entry.id   AF-A0A849YWV7-F1
#
_cell.length_a   1.000
_cell.length_b   1.000
_cell.length_c   1.000
_cell.angle_alpha   90.00
_cell.angle_beta   90.00
_cell.angle_gamma   90.00
#
_symmetry.space_group_name_H-M   'P 1'
#
loop_
_entity.id
_entity.type
_entity.pdbx_description
1 polymer ?
#
loop_
_entity_poly.entity_id
_entity_poly.type
_entity_poly.pdbx_seq_one_letter_code
_entity_poly.pdbx_strand_id
1 'polypeptide(L)'
;MAPVSRAALLLPATACLLFFGTTAHAAAVLGIGNRTIVEDTVLEADTIIFDADARLRVKNGAHVTIRARLLELRGTVFIDGVGAVGKLGGDGRTPRPWKSCETCTSTEAARCHERWKLAGNLSSDRGGNGSDGGAGGDGAIVEIEFESLRGAPNGVSDTLRYDVRGGAGGAGGAAGKGRELTCGCHPSEKKRAPDGAKGKPGKPGRAGSVSWRASPPSRPVLPLPRPLPKPSPKANGTSPAQAPFVARSFSIFLPSSVSSQTRPRRRSSER
;
A
#
# COMPACT_ATOMS: atom_id res chain seq x y z
N MET A 1 15.27 -44.33 23.69
CA MET A 1 16.40 -44.77 22.85
C MET A 1 15.87 -45.73 21.81
N ALA A 2 15.83 -45.29 20.55
CA ALA A 2 15.52 -46.11 19.38
C ALA A 2 16.31 -45.51 18.20
N PRO A 3 17.12 -46.28 17.47
CA PRO A 3 17.88 -45.77 16.33
C PRO A 3 17.15 -46.12 15.03
N VAL A 4 16.96 -45.17 14.12
CA VAL A 4 16.59 -45.50 12.73
C VAL A 4 17.34 -44.62 11.73
N SER A 5 18.25 -45.31 11.04
CA SER A 5 18.80 -45.16 9.69
C SER A 5 18.81 -43.80 8.98
N ARG A 6 20.03 -43.33 8.72
CA ARG A 6 20.37 -42.43 7.61
C ARG A 6 20.45 -43.24 6.31
N ALA A 7 19.57 -42.94 5.36
CA ALA A 7 19.74 -43.36 3.96
C ALA A 7 20.46 -42.25 3.20
N ALA A 8 21.65 -42.57 2.68
CA ALA A 8 22.40 -41.74 1.77
C ALA A 8 21.84 -41.91 0.35
N LEU A 9 21.31 -40.84 -0.24
CA LEU A 9 20.97 -40.78 -1.66
C LEU A 9 22.19 -40.27 -2.45
N LEU A 10 22.76 -41.16 -3.25
CA LEU A 10 23.71 -40.84 -4.33
C LEU A 10 22.93 -40.22 -5.50
N LEU A 11 23.26 -38.99 -5.87
CA LEU A 11 22.82 -38.37 -7.13
C LEU A 11 23.93 -38.52 -8.18
N PRO A 12 23.62 -38.92 -9.42
CA PRO A 12 24.60 -39.00 -10.49
C PRO A 12 24.95 -37.62 -11.03
N ALA A 13 26.25 -37.40 -11.26
CA ALA A 13 26.78 -36.25 -11.95
C ALA A 13 26.49 -36.36 -13.46
N THR A 14 25.61 -35.50 -13.97
CA THR A 14 25.32 -35.40 -15.40
C THR A 14 26.03 -34.18 -16.00
N ALA A 15 26.73 -34.44 -17.11
CA ALA A 15 27.68 -33.57 -17.78
C ALA A 15 27.15 -32.17 -18.17
N CYS A 16 27.98 -31.15 -17.93
CA CYS A 16 27.76 -29.77 -18.34
C CYS A 16 28.27 -29.58 -19.78
N LEU A 17 27.37 -29.63 -20.77
CA LEU A 17 27.65 -29.22 -22.14
C LEU A 17 27.69 -27.68 -22.20
N LEU A 18 28.86 -27.11 -22.51
CA LEU A 18 29.05 -25.69 -22.77
C LEU A 18 28.43 -25.32 -24.12
N PHE A 19 27.19 -24.81 -24.10
CA PHE A 19 26.61 -24.10 -25.23
C PHE A 19 27.09 -22.64 -25.22
N PHE A 20 27.96 -22.28 -26.15
CA PHE A 20 28.15 -20.87 -26.54
C PHE A 20 26.99 -20.46 -27.46
N GLY A 21 25.82 -20.26 -26.85
CA GLY A 21 24.67 -19.64 -27.51
C GLY A 21 24.76 -18.12 -27.36
N THR A 22 24.78 -17.40 -28.48
CA THR A 22 24.43 -15.98 -28.49
C THR A 22 23.02 -15.84 -27.91
N THR A 23 22.90 -15.32 -26.69
CA THR A 23 21.61 -15.10 -26.04
C THR A 23 20.90 -13.94 -26.76
N ALA A 24 20.14 -14.26 -27.80
CA ALA A 24 18.98 -13.46 -28.14
C ALA A 24 18.14 -13.42 -26.86
N HIS A 25 18.13 -12.26 -26.18
CA HIS A 25 17.26 -12.06 -25.03
C HIS A 25 15.85 -12.14 -25.58
N ALA A 26 15.16 -13.26 -25.33
CA ALA A 26 13.74 -13.36 -25.60
C ALA A 26 13.09 -12.23 -24.80
N ALA A 27 12.46 -11.28 -25.49
CA ALA A 27 11.82 -10.14 -24.83
C ALA A 27 10.85 -10.68 -23.77
N ALA A 28 11.10 -10.34 -22.50
CA ALA A 28 10.27 -10.83 -21.42
C ALA A 28 8.90 -10.14 -21.52
N VAL A 29 7.84 -10.92 -21.76
CA VAL A 29 6.46 -10.44 -21.79
C VAL A 29 5.75 -10.87 -20.51
N LEU A 30 5.22 -9.91 -19.76
CA LEU A 30 4.44 -10.15 -18.55
C LEU A 30 2.99 -9.68 -18.77
N GLY A 31 2.07 -10.64 -18.79
CA GLY A 31 0.63 -10.35 -18.76
C GLY A 31 0.16 -10.08 -17.32
N ILE A 32 -0.55 -8.98 -17.12
CA ILE A 32 -1.26 -8.63 -15.89
C ILE A 32 -2.76 -8.73 -16.17
N GLY A 33 -3.34 -9.88 -15.83
CA GLY A 33 -4.77 -10.07 -15.72
C GLY A 33 -5.27 -9.70 -14.32
N ASN A 34 -6.00 -10.60 -13.67
CA ASN A 34 -6.41 -10.42 -12.28
C ASN A 34 -5.32 -10.90 -11.32
N ARG A 35 -4.67 -9.97 -10.63
CA ARG A 35 -3.54 -10.27 -9.73
C ARG A 35 -3.70 -9.58 -8.39
N THR A 36 -3.32 -10.29 -7.32
CA THR A 36 -3.21 -9.71 -5.98
C THR A 36 -1.75 -9.67 -5.57
N ILE A 37 -1.27 -8.51 -5.15
CA ILE A 37 0.07 -8.29 -4.61
C ILE A 37 -0.07 -7.99 -3.12
N VAL A 38 0.59 -8.80 -2.30
CA VAL A 38 0.43 -8.78 -0.83
C VAL A 38 1.59 -8.12 -0.09
N GLU A 39 2.65 -7.76 -0.81
CA GLU A 39 3.88 -7.20 -0.27
C GLU A 39 4.53 -6.25 -1.28
N ASP A 40 5.52 -5.49 -0.83
CA ASP A 40 6.26 -4.59 -1.71
C ASP A 40 6.90 -5.37 -2.86
N THR A 41 6.59 -4.97 -4.09
CA THR A 41 6.93 -5.77 -5.28
C THR A 41 7.37 -4.86 -6.42
N VAL A 42 8.45 -5.27 -7.09
CA VAL A 42 8.84 -4.71 -8.39
C VAL A 42 8.45 -5.70 -9.48
N LEU A 43 7.61 -5.27 -10.42
CA LEU A 43 7.30 -6.00 -11.63
C LEU A 43 8.08 -5.38 -12.79
N GLU A 44 9.06 -6.10 -13.32
CA GLU A 44 9.92 -5.63 -14.39
C GLU A 44 9.90 -6.60 -15.58
N ALA A 45 9.64 -6.09 -16.78
CA ALA A 45 9.66 -6.86 -18.03
C ALA A 45 9.88 -5.95 -19.24
N ASP A 46 10.31 -6.50 -20.38
CA ASP A 46 10.41 -5.71 -21.62
C ASP A 46 9.03 -5.21 -22.05
N THR A 47 8.04 -6.10 -22.02
CA THR A 47 6.65 -5.76 -22.32
C THR A 47 5.76 -6.16 -21.15
N ILE A 48 4.98 -5.19 -20.64
CA ILE A 48 3.91 -5.46 -19.68
C ILE A 48 2.58 -5.16 -20.35
N ILE A 49 1.69 -6.16 -20.35
CA ILE A 49 0.37 -6.06 -20.96
C ILE A 49 -0.67 -6.13 -19.84
N PHE A 50 -1.46 -5.07 -19.68
CA PHE A 50 -2.71 -5.16 -18.93
C PHE A 50 -3.83 -5.57 -19.88
N ASP A 51 -4.47 -6.70 -19.57
CA ASP A 51 -5.62 -7.16 -20.33
C ASP A 51 -6.85 -6.27 -20.10
N ALA A 52 -7.84 -6.39 -20.99
CA ALA A 52 -9.14 -5.73 -20.83
C ALA A 52 -9.77 -6.10 -19.49
N ASP A 53 -10.16 -5.07 -18.74
CA ASP A 53 -10.75 -5.18 -17.41
C ASP A 53 -9.83 -5.82 -16.36
N ALA A 54 -8.52 -5.84 -16.61
CA ALA A 54 -7.52 -6.33 -15.67
C ALA A 54 -7.63 -5.60 -14.34
N ARG A 55 -7.57 -6.37 -13.24
CA ARG A 55 -7.61 -5.85 -11.88
C ARG A 55 -6.35 -6.18 -11.12
N LEU A 56 -5.61 -5.13 -10.77
CA LEU A 56 -4.48 -5.22 -9.86
C LEU A 56 -4.95 -4.86 -8.44
N ARG A 57 -5.04 -5.87 -7.59
CA ARG A 57 -5.31 -5.67 -6.16
C ARG A 57 -4.00 -5.56 -5.40
N VAL A 58 -3.79 -4.46 -4.71
CA VAL A 58 -2.60 -4.21 -3.92
C VAL A 58 -3.02 -4.15 -2.45
N LYS A 59 -2.37 -4.96 -1.61
CA LYS A 59 -2.68 -4.98 -0.18
C LYS A 59 -2.39 -3.61 0.45
N ASN A 60 -3.15 -3.28 1.48
CA ASN A 60 -3.04 -2.04 2.23
C ASN A 60 -1.59 -1.75 2.66
N GLY A 61 -1.10 -0.55 2.34
CA GLY A 61 0.24 -0.09 2.66
C GLY A 61 1.37 -0.67 1.81
N ALA A 62 1.09 -1.60 0.87
CA ALA A 62 2.12 -2.12 -0.01
C ALA A 62 2.47 -1.13 -1.13
N HIS A 63 3.74 -1.14 -1.51
CA HIS A 63 4.28 -0.36 -2.61
C HIS A 63 4.60 -1.26 -3.82
N VAL A 64 3.94 -1.00 -4.94
CA VAL A 64 4.18 -1.71 -6.20
C VAL A 64 4.83 -0.79 -7.21
N THR A 65 5.99 -1.20 -7.73
CA THR A 65 6.65 -0.53 -8.84
C THR A 65 6.55 -1.39 -10.08
N ILE A 66 6.01 -0.85 -11.18
CA ILE A 66 5.88 -1.52 -12.47
C ILE A 66 6.82 -0.84 -13.44
N ARG A 67 7.77 -1.59 -14.01
CA ARG A 67 8.76 -1.09 -14.97
C ARG A 67 8.66 -1.86 -16.27
N ALA A 68 8.38 -1.15 -17.35
CA ALA A 68 8.29 -1.74 -18.68
C ALA A 68 9.05 -0.93 -19.71
N ARG A 69 9.54 -1.57 -20.78
CA ARG A 69 9.92 -0.80 -21.98
C ARG A 69 8.66 -0.45 -22.77
N LEU A 70 7.80 -1.43 -22.99
CA LEU A 70 6.47 -1.25 -23.57
C LEU A 70 5.39 -1.58 -22.54
N LEU A 71 4.57 -0.59 -22.22
CA LEU A 71 3.32 -0.78 -21.49
C LEU A 71 2.15 -0.81 -22.48
N GLU A 72 1.43 -1.93 -22.53
CA GLU A 72 0.21 -2.07 -23.33
C GLU A 72 -1.00 -2.13 -22.41
N LEU A 73 -1.93 -1.19 -22.56
CA LEU A 73 -3.20 -1.17 -21.84
C LEU A 73 -4.31 -1.56 -22.83
N ARG A 74 -4.94 -2.72 -22.61
CA ARG A 74 -6.09 -3.14 -23.40
C ARG A 74 -7.33 -2.76 -22.62
N GLY A 75 -8.20 -1.91 -23.17
CA GLY A 75 -9.44 -1.54 -22.49
C GLY A 75 -9.23 -0.87 -21.12
N THR A 76 -10.24 -0.89 -20.25
CA THR A 76 -10.13 -0.26 -18.92
C THR A 76 -9.35 -1.15 -17.96
N VAL A 77 -8.48 -0.56 -17.16
CA VAL A 77 -7.67 -1.25 -16.15
C VAL A 77 -8.02 -0.71 -14.76
N PHE A 78 -8.13 -1.59 -13.78
CA PHE A 78 -8.49 -1.23 -12.41
C PHE A 78 -7.35 -1.51 -11.43
N ILE A 79 -7.05 -0.53 -10.58
CA ILE A 79 -6.11 -0.69 -9.46
C ILE A 79 -6.87 -0.47 -8.14
N ASP A 80 -7.03 -1.55 -7.39
CA ASP A 80 -7.69 -1.55 -6.09
C ASP A 80 -6.62 -1.66 -4.99
N GLY A 81 -6.45 -0.60 -4.21
CA GLY A 81 -5.46 -0.52 -3.14
C GLY A 81 -6.01 0.09 -1.86
N VAL A 82 -7.29 -0.13 -1.58
CA VAL A 82 -7.98 0.49 -0.44
C VAL A 82 -7.40 -0.04 0.88
N GLY A 83 -7.10 0.88 1.79
CA GLY A 83 -6.60 0.56 3.11
C GLY A 83 -7.62 -0.23 3.95
N ALA A 84 -7.14 -1.11 4.83
CA ALA A 84 -8.00 -1.91 5.69
C ALA A 84 -8.76 -1.04 6.72
N VAL A 85 -10.00 -1.39 7.03
CA VAL A 85 -10.78 -0.71 8.07
C VAL A 85 -10.19 -1.04 9.45
N GLY A 86 -10.01 -0.03 10.29
CA GLY A 86 -9.52 -0.18 11.65
C GLY A 86 -10.46 -0.99 12.53
N LYS A 87 -9.89 -1.72 13.49
CA LYS A 87 -10.66 -2.56 14.42
C LYS A 87 -11.59 -1.71 15.30
N LEU A 88 -12.81 -2.17 15.52
CA LEU A 88 -13.71 -1.54 16.49
C LEU A 88 -13.15 -1.62 17.91
N GLY A 89 -13.30 -0.53 18.66
CA GLY A 89 -13.03 -0.51 20.09
C GLY A 89 -14.03 -1.39 20.85
N GLY A 90 -13.59 -2.03 21.93
CA GLY A 90 -14.46 -2.80 22.82
C GLY A 90 -15.31 -1.90 23.70
N ASP A 91 -16.56 -2.27 23.93
CA ASP A 91 -17.47 -1.53 24.79
C ASP A 91 -17.03 -1.57 26.25
N GLY A 92 -17.30 -0.47 26.95
CA GLY A 92 -17.09 -0.38 28.38
C GLY A 92 -18.04 -1.28 29.16
N ARG A 93 -17.53 -1.86 30.25
CA ARG A 93 -18.34 -2.70 31.13
C ARG A 93 -19.48 -1.90 31.76
N THR A 94 -20.69 -2.45 31.70
CA THR A 94 -21.83 -1.96 32.48
C THR A 94 -22.02 -2.85 33.71
N PRO A 95 -21.78 -2.36 34.95
CA PRO A 95 -22.01 -3.14 36.15
C PRO A 95 -23.50 -3.49 36.30
N ARG A 96 -23.78 -4.68 36.85
CA ARG A 96 -25.16 -5.10 37.14
C ARG A 96 -25.82 -4.17 38.15
N PRO A 97 -27.14 -3.97 38.07
CA PRO A 97 -27.89 -3.22 39.08
C PRO A 97 -27.63 -3.71 40.50
N TRP A 98 -27.71 -2.80 41.47
CA TRP A 98 -27.52 -3.11 42.88
C TRP A 98 -28.63 -2.49 43.72
N LYS A 99 -28.97 -3.17 44.80
CA LYS A 99 -30.00 -2.77 45.77
C LYS A 99 -29.37 -2.73 47.16
N SER A 100 -29.70 -1.72 47.96
CA SER A 100 -29.07 -1.58 49.29
C SER A 100 -29.45 -2.67 50.30
N CYS A 101 -30.62 -3.29 50.11
CA CYS A 101 -31.04 -4.53 50.75
C CYS A 101 -32.13 -5.22 49.92
N GLU A 102 -32.22 -6.55 50.02
CA GLU A 102 -33.23 -7.33 49.30
C GLU A 102 -34.63 -7.11 49.88
N THR A 103 -34.75 -7.16 51.20
CA THR A 103 -35.98 -6.88 51.94
C THR A 103 -35.75 -5.73 52.90
N CYS A 104 -36.67 -4.77 52.93
CA CYS A 104 -36.64 -3.68 53.90
C CYS A 104 -37.55 -4.03 55.07
N THR A 105 -36.95 -4.30 56.24
CA THR A 105 -37.66 -4.45 57.51
C THR A 105 -37.59 -3.14 58.29
N SER A 106 -38.53 -2.90 59.20
CA SER A 106 -38.56 -1.67 60.03
C SER A 106 -37.26 -1.45 60.81
N THR A 107 -36.60 -2.53 61.24
CA THR A 107 -35.32 -2.49 61.97
C THR A 107 -34.11 -2.19 61.08
N GLU A 108 -34.16 -2.49 59.78
CA GLU A 108 -33.04 -2.32 58.85
C GLU A 108 -33.19 -1.12 57.92
N ALA A 109 -34.37 -0.48 57.92
CA ALA A 109 -34.72 0.58 56.99
C ALA A 109 -33.71 1.74 56.98
N ALA A 110 -33.32 2.23 58.17
CA ALA A 110 -32.34 3.32 58.29
C ALA A 110 -30.97 2.93 57.70
N ARG A 111 -30.52 1.70 57.95
CA ARG A 111 -29.23 1.19 57.43
C ARG A 111 -29.26 0.98 55.92
N CYS A 112 -30.38 0.47 55.37
CA CYS A 112 -30.56 0.32 53.92
C CYS A 112 -30.57 1.68 53.22
N HIS A 113 -31.26 2.66 53.78
CA HIS A 113 -31.32 4.01 53.24
C HIS A 113 -29.95 4.68 53.23
N GLU A 114 -29.21 4.57 54.34
CA GLU A 114 -27.89 5.16 54.46
C GLU A 114 -26.88 4.51 53.50
N ARG A 115 -26.90 3.19 53.34
CA ARG A 115 -26.09 2.48 52.34
C ARG A 115 -26.40 2.93 50.92
N TRP A 116 -27.67 3.16 50.60
CA TRP A 116 -28.07 3.68 49.29
C TRP A 116 -27.57 5.12 49.10
N LYS A 117 -27.70 5.99 50.10
CA LYS A 117 -27.18 7.37 50.05
C LYS A 117 -25.68 7.40 49.78
N LEU A 118 -24.90 6.54 50.44
CA LEU A 118 -23.45 6.47 50.31
C LEU A 118 -22.97 5.77 49.01
N ALA A 119 -23.79 4.94 48.38
CA ALA A 119 -23.45 4.24 47.13
C ALA A 119 -23.34 5.20 45.91
N GLY A 120 -22.63 4.77 44.86
CA GLY A 120 -22.49 5.51 43.60
C GLY A 120 -21.22 6.34 43.44
N ASN A 121 -20.44 6.47 44.51
CA ASN A 121 -19.12 7.11 44.47
C ASN A 121 -17.97 6.11 44.30
N LEU A 122 -18.24 4.81 44.41
CA LEU A 122 -17.24 3.75 44.27
C LEU A 122 -16.87 3.53 42.80
N SER A 123 -15.59 3.25 42.54
CA SER A 123 -15.10 2.92 41.19
C SER A 123 -15.81 1.69 40.60
N SER A 124 -16.24 0.75 41.45
CA SER A 124 -16.98 -0.46 41.05
C SER A 124 -18.42 -0.20 40.58
N ASP A 125 -18.98 0.96 40.91
CA ASP A 125 -20.32 1.37 40.47
C ASP A 125 -20.25 2.13 39.14
N ARG A 126 -19.10 2.71 38.79
CA ARG A 126 -18.94 3.46 37.55
C ARG A 126 -18.96 2.55 36.34
N GLY A 127 -19.47 3.10 35.24
CA GLY A 127 -19.34 2.46 33.93
C GLY A 127 -17.86 2.37 33.53
N GLY A 128 -17.48 1.24 32.92
CA GLY A 128 -16.17 1.11 32.32
C GLY A 128 -16.03 2.02 31.09
N ASN A 129 -14.81 2.47 30.81
CA ASN A 129 -14.54 3.22 29.58
C ASN A 129 -14.59 2.27 28.38
N GLY A 130 -15.12 2.77 27.26
CA GLY A 130 -14.93 2.12 25.96
C GLY A 130 -13.48 2.21 25.54
N SER A 131 -12.98 1.17 24.86
CA SER A 131 -11.64 1.19 24.28
C SER A 131 -11.63 2.01 22.99
N ASP A 132 -10.48 2.62 22.68
CA ASP A 132 -10.30 3.34 21.42
C ASP A 132 -10.40 2.39 20.22
N GLY A 133 -10.83 2.94 19.08
CA GLY A 133 -10.80 2.23 17.81
C GLY A 133 -9.38 2.12 17.25
N GLY A 134 -9.10 1.03 16.55
CA GLY A 134 -7.84 0.83 15.84
C GLY A 134 -7.71 1.77 14.65
N ALA A 135 -6.46 2.13 14.29
CA ALA A 135 -6.20 2.92 13.09
C ALA A 135 -6.61 2.16 11.82
N GLY A 136 -7.06 2.89 10.80
CA GLY A 136 -7.21 2.36 9.46
C GLY A 136 -5.84 2.11 8.82
N GLY A 137 -5.77 1.15 7.91
CA GLY A 137 -4.56 0.88 7.12
C GLY A 137 -4.37 1.92 6.03
N ASP A 138 -3.13 2.17 5.65
CA ASP A 138 -2.81 3.07 4.53
C ASP A 138 -3.25 2.45 3.20
N GLY A 139 -3.59 3.31 2.23
CA GLY A 139 -3.82 2.90 0.85
C GLY A 139 -2.51 2.49 0.16
N ALA A 140 -2.63 1.77 -0.95
CA ALA A 140 -1.46 1.31 -1.71
C ALA A 140 -0.78 2.44 -2.50
N ILE A 141 0.52 2.30 -2.70
CA ILE A 141 1.29 3.16 -3.61
C ILE A 141 1.63 2.34 -4.85
N VAL A 142 1.27 2.85 -6.02
CA VAL A 142 1.59 2.22 -7.30
C VAL A 142 2.32 3.21 -8.19
N GLU A 143 3.54 2.86 -8.57
CA GLU A 143 4.37 3.62 -9.51
C GLU A 143 4.52 2.83 -10.81
N ILE A 144 4.17 3.46 -11.93
CA ILE A 144 4.28 2.84 -13.26
C ILE A 144 5.28 3.64 -14.10
N GLU A 145 6.36 2.99 -14.50
CA GLU A 145 7.41 3.55 -15.34
C GLU A 145 7.43 2.82 -16.68
N PHE A 146 7.35 3.56 -17.79
CA PHE A 146 7.38 2.96 -19.13
C PHE A 146 8.13 3.79 -20.15
N GLU A 147 8.82 3.19 -21.12
CA GLU A 147 9.45 3.94 -22.23
C GLU A 147 8.44 4.26 -23.35
N SER A 148 7.52 3.34 -23.62
CA SER A 148 6.50 3.44 -24.66
C SER A 148 5.15 2.94 -24.18
N LEU A 149 4.08 3.56 -24.66
CA LEU A 149 2.69 3.24 -24.32
C LEU A 149 1.90 2.82 -25.57
N ARG A 150 1.11 1.75 -25.45
CA ARG A 150 0.19 1.26 -26.48
C ARG A 150 -1.20 1.00 -25.89
N GLY A 151 -2.24 1.15 -26.71
CA GLY A 151 -3.61 0.75 -26.36
C GLY A 151 -4.41 1.77 -25.53
N ALA A 152 -3.81 2.92 -25.23
CA ALA A 152 -4.45 4.04 -24.53
C ALA A 152 -4.57 5.26 -25.45
N PRO A 153 -5.54 5.29 -26.39
CA PRO A 153 -5.62 6.32 -27.44
C PRO A 153 -5.80 7.74 -26.89
N ASN A 154 -6.43 7.87 -25.72
CA ASN A 154 -6.63 9.14 -25.03
C ASN A 154 -5.67 9.32 -23.83
N GLY A 155 -4.66 8.46 -23.72
CA GLY A 155 -3.69 8.45 -22.63
C GLY A 155 -4.08 7.55 -21.44
N VAL A 156 -3.13 7.42 -20.49
CA VAL A 156 -3.25 6.52 -19.32
C VAL A 156 -4.43 6.91 -18.43
N SER A 157 -4.65 8.20 -18.20
CA SER A 157 -5.69 8.72 -17.28
C SER A 157 -7.11 8.28 -17.64
N ASP A 158 -7.41 8.11 -18.92
CA ASP A 158 -8.75 7.73 -19.39
C ASP A 158 -8.97 6.22 -19.33
N THR A 159 -7.87 5.47 -19.35
CA THR A 159 -7.83 4.00 -19.45
C THR A 159 -7.71 3.35 -18.07
N LEU A 160 -7.07 4.05 -17.13
CA LEU A 160 -6.75 3.54 -15.80
C LEU A 160 -7.69 4.12 -14.73
N ARG A 161 -8.41 3.23 -14.04
CA ARG A 161 -9.28 3.55 -12.90
C ARG A 161 -8.63 3.04 -11.62
N TYR A 162 -8.68 3.81 -10.55
CA TYR A 162 -8.04 3.43 -9.30
C TYR A 162 -8.81 3.87 -8.06
N ASP A 163 -8.78 3.03 -7.03
CA ASP A 163 -9.18 3.38 -5.66
C ASP A 163 -8.07 2.96 -4.70
N VAL A 164 -7.27 3.93 -4.26
CA VAL A 164 -6.15 3.76 -3.32
C VAL A 164 -6.38 4.56 -2.04
N ARG A 165 -7.65 4.80 -1.67
CA ARG A 165 -7.98 5.52 -0.44
C ARG A 165 -7.45 4.78 0.78
N GLY A 166 -7.09 5.54 1.82
CA GLY A 166 -6.81 4.97 3.13
C GLY A 166 -8.06 4.33 3.73
N GLY A 167 -7.85 3.36 4.61
CA GLY A 167 -8.93 2.72 5.34
C GLY A 167 -9.52 3.65 6.40
N ALA A 168 -10.82 3.53 6.64
CA ALA A 168 -11.46 4.23 7.74
C ALA A 168 -10.88 3.76 9.09
N GLY A 169 -10.74 4.68 10.05
CA GLY A 169 -10.45 4.31 11.43
C GLY A 169 -11.61 3.55 12.05
N GLY A 170 -11.32 2.63 12.97
CA GLY A 170 -12.36 1.92 13.72
C GLY A 170 -13.13 2.86 14.63
N ALA A 171 -14.43 2.63 14.80
CA ALA A 171 -15.19 3.38 15.79
C ALA A 171 -14.68 3.04 17.20
N GLY A 172 -14.61 4.05 18.08
CA GLY A 172 -14.34 3.82 19.50
C GLY A 172 -15.53 3.13 20.18
N GLY A 173 -15.24 2.27 21.15
CA GLY A 173 -16.23 1.51 21.90
C GLY A 173 -17.15 2.42 22.70
N ALA A 174 -18.39 1.98 22.90
CA ALA A 174 -19.35 2.71 23.70
C ALA A 174 -18.89 2.80 25.17
N ALA A 175 -19.29 3.88 25.84
CA ALA A 175 -19.15 3.97 27.28
C ALA A 175 -20.03 2.92 27.96
N GLY A 176 -19.49 2.23 28.96
CA GLY A 176 -20.28 1.42 29.87
C GLY A 176 -21.18 2.33 30.69
N LYS A 177 -22.40 1.86 30.99
CA LYS A 177 -23.32 2.60 31.85
C LYS A 177 -22.92 2.46 33.31
N GLY A 178 -23.05 3.53 34.06
CA GLY A 178 -22.96 3.48 35.51
C GLY A 178 -24.06 2.59 36.08
N ARG A 179 -23.73 1.94 37.19
CA ARG A 179 -24.62 1.03 37.91
C ARG A 179 -25.91 1.75 38.30
N GLU A 180 -27.04 1.07 38.10
CA GLU A 180 -28.31 1.49 38.68
C GLU A 180 -28.36 1.08 40.16
N LEU A 181 -28.61 2.05 41.03
CA LEU A 181 -28.62 1.90 42.47
C LEU A 181 -30.03 2.17 42.99
N THR A 182 -30.68 1.14 43.51
CA THR A 182 -32.05 1.22 44.00
C THR A 182 -32.07 1.15 45.52
N CYS A 183 -32.86 2.00 46.17
CA CYS A 183 -33.07 1.91 47.61
C CYS A 183 -33.85 0.62 47.92
N GLY A 184 -33.35 -0.15 48.88
CA GLY A 184 -34.00 -1.37 49.34
C GLY A 184 -35.43 -1.18 49.84
N CYS A 185 -35.67 -0.01 50.44
CA CYS A 185 -36.92 0.37 51.11
C CYS A 185 -37.88 1.14 50.21
N HIS A 186 -37.36 1.85 49.22
CA HIS A 186 -38.16 2.63 48.29
C HIS A 186 -37.74 2.27 46.86
N PRO A 187 -38.40 1.28 46.21
CA PRO A 187 -38.02 0.83 44.87
C PRO A 187 -38.13 1.92 43.79
N SER A 188 -38.89 2.99 44.04
CA SER A 188 -38.99 4.19 43.21
C SER A 188 -37.77 5.12 43.37
N GLU A 189 -37.02 5.02 44.47
CA GLU A 189 -35.80 5.80 44.69
C GLU A 189 -34.61 5.14 44.01
N LYS A 190 -34.31 5.64 42.81
CA LYS A 190 -33.22 5.17 41.98
C LYS A 190 -32.26 6.31 41.70
N LYS A 191 -30.97 5.98 41.69
CA LYS A 191 -29.93 6.84 41.12
C LYS A 191 -28.98 6.01 40.27
N ARG A 192 -28.21 6.68 39.43
CA ARG A 192 -27.21 6.05 38.57
C ARG A 192 -25.83 6.59 38.91
N ALA A 193 -24.86 5.69 39.05
CA ALA A 193 -23.47 6.09 39.11
C ALA A 193 -23.03 6.71 37.76
N PRO A 194 -21.90 7.43 37.71
CA PRO A 194 -21.41 7.98 36.45
C PRO A 194 -21.15 6.90 35.38
N ASP A 195 -21.49 7.22 34.14
CA ASP A 195 -21.10 6.45 32.96
C ASP A 195 -19.58 6.54 32.75
N GLY A 196 -19.03 5.57 32.02
CA GLY A 196 -17.66 5.65 31.54
C GLY A 196 -17.49 6.69 30.42
N ALA A 197 -16.25 6.87 29.97
CA ALA A 197 -15.97 7.63 28.76
C ALA A 197 -16.11 6.73 27.52
N LYS A 198 -16.57 7.32 26.41
CA LYS A 198 -16.53 6.66 25.10
C LYS A 198 -15.08 6.60 24.61
N GLY A 199 -14.72 5.49 23.97
CA GLY A 199 -13.43 5.39 23.28
C GLY A 199 -13.35 6.39 22.13
N LYS A 200 -12.15 6.89 21.86
CA LYS A 200 -11.89 7.74 20.70
C LYS A 200 -11.94 6.90 19.42
N PRO A 201 -12.41 7.47 18.29
CA PRO A 201 -12.28 6.81 17.01
C PRO A 201 -10.80 6.67 16.63
N GLY A 202 -10.48 5.59 15.93
CA GLY A 202 -9.17 5.39 15.33
C GLY A 202 -8.90 6.45 14.26
N LYS A 203 -7.62 6.74 14.01
CA LYS A 203 -7.23 7.63 12.92
C LYS A 203 -7.48 6.92 11.58
N PRO A 204 -7.96 7.63 10.54
CA PRO A 204 -8.00 7.08 9.19
C PRO A 204 -6.57 6.83 8.69
N GLY A 205 -6.41 5.82 7.84
CA GLY A 205 -5.17 5.59 7.11
C GLY A 205 -4.90 6.68 6.09
N ARG A 206 -3.64 6.84 5.69
CA ARG A 206 -3.25 7.77 4.63
C ARG A 206 -3.79 7.29 3.29
N ALA A 207 -4.21 8.24 2.45
CA ALA A 207 -4.46 7.92 1.06
C ALA A 207 -3.15 7.49 0.39
N GLY A 208 -3.23 6.43 -0.40
CA GLY A 208 -2.18 6.03 -1.31
C GLY A 208 -2.17 6.88 -2.57
N SER A 209 -1.41 6.44 -3.56
CA SER A 209 -1.28 7.15 -4.83
C SER A 209 -1.01 6.20 -5.97
N VAL A 210 -1.56 6.51 -7.14
CA VAL A 210 -1.12 5.92 -8.40
C VAL A 210 -0.40 7.01 -9.19
N SER A 211 0.84 6.77 -9.56
CA SER A 211 1.61 7.65 -10.43
C SER A 211 2.15 6.89 -11.62
N TRP A 212 2.25 7.58 -12.75
CA TRP A 212 2.85 7.03 -13.95
C TRP A 212 3.79 8.06 -14.59
N ARG A 213 4.89 7.57 -15.15
CA ARG A 213 5.86 8.41 -15.87
C ARG A 213 6.39 7.70 -17.10
N ALA A 214 6.50 8.46 -18.18
CA ALA A 214 7.28 8.02 -19.33
C ALA A 214 8.76 8.21 -19.00
N SER A 215 9.53 7.12 -19.05
CA SER A 215 10.98 7.15 -18.93
C SER A 215 11.60 7.43 -20.30
N PRO A 216 12.70 8.21 -20.38
CA PRO A 216 13.43 8.33 -21.63
C PRO A 216 13.87 6.93 -22.10
N PRO A 217 13.82 6.64 -23.41
CA PRO A 217 14.24 5.34 -23.91
C PRO A 217 15.69 5.10 -23.49
N SER A 218 15.94 3.96 -22.86
CA SER A 218 17.29 3.49 -22.59
C SER A 218 18.11 3.59 -23.88
N ARG A 219 19.21 4.35 -23.83
CA ARG A 219 20.07 4.56 -25.02
C ARG A 219 20.36 3.20 -25.63
N PRO A 220 20.23 3.04 -26.96
CA PRO A 220 20.65 1.80 -27.58
C PRO A 220 22.08 1.54 -27.15
N VAL A 221 22.36 0.35 -26.61
CA VAL A 221 23.72 -0.11 -26.39
C VAL A 221 24.37 -0.01 -27.76
N LEU A 222 25.23 1.01 -27.93
CA LEU A 222 25.96 1.18 -29.17
C LEU A 222 26.63 -0.17 -29.42
N PRO A 223 26.50 -0.75 -30.63
CA PRO A 223 27.20 -1.98 -30.94
C PRO A 223 28.66 -1.74 -30.57
N LEU A 224 29.19 -2.58 -29.68
CA LEU A 224 30.61 -2.55 -29.35
C LEU A 224 31.36 -2.46 -30.68
N PRO A 225 32.27 -1.49 -30.85
CA PRO A 225 33.01 -1.37 -32.09
C PRO A 225 33.59 -2.75 -32.39
N ARG A 226 33.26 -3.30 -33.58
CA ARG A 226 33.81 -4.59 -33.99
C ARG A 226 35.31 -4.55 -33.73
N PRO A 227 35.90 -5.60 -33.13
CA PRO A 227 37.34 -5.69 -33.02
C PRO A 227 37.93 -5.32 -34.37
N LEU A 228 38.78 -4.29 -34.39
CA LEU A 228 39.45 -3.89 -35.61
C LEU A 228 40.10 -5.14 -36.22
N PRO A 229 39.94 -5.38 -37.53
CA PRO A 229 40.64 -6.48 -38.18
C PRO A 229 42.12 -6.38 -37.80
N LYS A 230 42.69 -7.48 -37.30
CA LYS A 230 44.11 -7.54 -36.95
C LYS A 230 44.91 -6.98 -38.15
N PRO A 231 45.85 -6.06 -37.91
CA PRO A 231 46.66 -5.51 -38.99
C PRO A 231 47.33 -6.67 -39.73
N SER A 232 46.99 -6.80 -41.02
CA SER A 232 47.69 -7.71 -41.91
C SER A 232 49.19 -7.35 -41.88
N PRO A 233 50.10 -8.33 -41.80
CA PRO A 233 51.52 -8.07 -41.81
C PRO A 233 51.89 -7.32 -43.10
N LYS A 234 52.48 -6.12 -42.95
CA LYS A 234 52.92 -5.27 -44.06
C LYS A 234 53.99 -6.00 -44.85
N ALA A 235 53.74 -6.19 -46.15
CA ALA A 235 54.81 -6.38 -47.12
C ALA A 235 55.59 -5.05 -47.24
N ASN A 236 56.90 -5.13 -47.05
CA ASN A 236 57.84 -4.04 -47.29
C ASN A 236 57.75 -3.58 -48.75
N GLY A 237 57.59 -2.27 -48.95
CA GLY A 237 57.57 -1.69 -50.29
C GLY A 237 57.27 -0.20 -50.28
N THR A 238 58.31 0.59 -50.08
CA THR A 238 58.41 2.04 -50.09
C THR A 238 57.84 2.68 -51.38
N SER A 239 56.97 3.70 -51.27
CA SER A 239 57.20 5.05 -51.85
C SER A 239 56.04 6.03 -51.52
N PRO A 240 56.31 7.32 -51.24
CA PRO A 240 55.31 8.30 -50.84
C PRO A 240 54.83 9.17 -52.02
N ALA A 241 53.52 9.42 -52.11
CA ALA A 241 52.97 10.52 -52.90
C ALA A 241 51.68 11.06 -52.28
N GLN A 242 51.78 12.31 -51.80
CA GLN A 242 50.81 13.42 -51.93
C GLN A 242 49.33 13.21 -51.50
N ALA A 243 48.97 13.81 -50.35
CA ALA A 243 47.90 14.80 -50.03
C ALA A 243 46.50 14.75 -50.73
N PRO A 244 45.40 15.42 -50.23
CA PRO A 244 45.32 16.41 -49.14
C PRO A 244 44.13 16.24 -48.14
N PHE A 245 44.13 17.15 -47.16
CA PHE A 245 43.08 17.46 -46.18
C PHE A 245 41.67 17.68 -46.77
N VAL A 246 40.64 17.23 -46.04
CA VAL A 246 39.35 17.94 -45.95
C VAL A 246 38.87 17.93 -44.49
N ALA A 247 38.90 19.11 -43.87
CA ALA A 247 38.17 19.40 -42.65
C ALA A 247 36.68 19.61 -42.98
N ARG A 248 35.78 19.02 -42.20
CA ARG A 248 34.36 19.39 -42.19
C ARG A 248 33.86 19.56 -40.76
N SER A 249 33.60 20.82 -40.43
CA SER A 249 32.91 21.30 -39.25
C SER A 249 31.48 20.73 -39.18
N PHE A 250 31.04 20.31 -38.00
CA PHE A 250 29.63 20.11 -37.69
C PHE A 250 29.19 21.19 -36.70
N SER A 251 28.40 22.15 -37.19
CA SER A 251 27.59 23.03 -36.36
C SER A 251 26.30 22.31 -36.00
N ILE A 252 26.00 22.15 -34.71
CA ILE A 252 24.68 21.67 -34.26
C ILE A 252 23.91 22.86 -33.67
N PHE A 253 22.79 23.15 -34.34
CA PHE A 253 21.72 24.05 -33.90
C PHE A 253 21.07 23.54 -32.61
N LEU A 254 20.91 24.41 -31.62
CA LEU A 254 20.02 24.22 -30.46
C LEU A 254 18.69 24.94 -30.76
N PRO A 255 17.55 24.25 -30.86
CA PRO A 255 16.26 24.90 -30.68
C PRO A 255 15.89 24.94 -29.19
N SER A 256 15.75 26.17 -28.71
CA SER A 256 15.07 26.55 -27.48
C SER A 256 13.66 25.96 -27.42
N SER A 257 13.28 25.36 -26.30
CA SER A 257 11.87 25.11 -25.99
C SER A 257 11.49 25.83 -24.71
N VAL A 258 10.70 26.87 -24.93
CA VAL A 258 9.89 27.59 -23.96
C VAL A 258 8.80 26.65 -23.47
N SER A 259 8.59 26.57 -22.16
CA SER A 259 7.31 26.13 -21.60
C SER A 259 6.89 27.08 -20.48
N SER A 260 5.96 27.95 -20.84
CA SER A 260 5.17 28.79 -19.94
C SER A 260 4.01 27.98 -19.37
N GLN A 261 3.74 28.12 -18.06
CA GLN A 261 2.45 28.60 -17.52
C GLN A 261 2.30 28.19 -16.05
N THR A 262 2.64 29.11 -15.14
CA THR A 262 2.10 29.16 -13.79
C THR A 262 0.78 29.94 -13.84
N ARG A 263 -0.35 29.28 -13.56
CA ARG A 263 -1.66 29.91 -13.36
C ARG A 263 -2.07 29.80 -11.87
N PRO A 264 -2.78 30.80 -11.30
CA PRO A 264 -2.56 31.22 -9.91
C PRO A 264 -3.40 30.49 -8.87
N ARG A 265 -2.88 30.58 -7.65
CA ARG A 265 -3.52 30.28 -6.36
C ARG A 265 -4.93 30.90 -6.27
N ARG A 266 -5.94 30.05 -6.24
CA ARG A 266 -7.28 30.39 -5.76
C ARG A 266 -7.24 30.37 -4.23
N ARG A 267 -7.30 31.55 -3.59
CA ARG A 267 -7.63 31.68 -2.15
C ARG A 267 -9.15 31.67 -2.04
N SER A 268 -9.69 30.65 -1.41
CA SER A 268 -11.05 30.64 -0.89
C SER A 268 -11.10 31.43 0.42
N SER A 269 -12.19 32.18 0.54
CA SER A 269 -12.68 32.90 1.71
C SER A 269 -13.14 31.96 2.83
N GLU A 270 -13.08 32.46 4.06
CA GLU A 270 -14.04 32.26 5.17
C GLU A 270 -13.61 33.27 6.26
N ARG A 271 -14.40 34.30 6.60
CA ARG A 271 -15.54 34.30 7.54
C ARG A 271 -15.23 33.66 8.89
#